data_AF-A0A8J5INA9-F1
#
_entry.id   AF-A0A8J5INA9-F1
#
_cell.length_a   1.000
_cell.length_b   1.000
_cell.length_c   1.000
_cell.angle_alpha   90.00
_cell.angle_beta   90.00
_cell.angle_gamma   90.00
#
_symmetry.space_group_name_H-M   'P 1'
#
loop_
_entity.id
_entity.type
_entity.pdbx_description
1 polymer ?
#
loop_
_entity_poly.entity_id
_entity_poly.type
_entity_poly.pdbx_seq_one_letter_code
_entity_poly.pdbx_strand_id
1 'polypeptide(L)'
;GFLLAQVNATSAGGTTFKTAPPTRPDVVRWITCSWTSLTQATIPGGFKKAKLTIATVLPPPQSTPHAPPESDLGSLVRLLQLSNVAVEAIDPAKDIDHDELDGEASSDEGWPLGKY
;
A
#
# COMPACT_ATOMS: atom_id res chain seq x y z
N GLY A 1 5.55 -17.77 17.99
CA GLY A 1 5.76 -16.77 16.91
C GLY A 1 6.05 -17.48 15.60
N PHE A 2 5.76 -16.87 14.46
CA PHE A 2 5.92 -17.49 13.14
C PHE A 2 7.37 -17.94 12.85
N LEU A 3 8.35 -17.09 13.12
CA LEU A 3 9.77 -17.43 12.99
C LEU A 3 10.19 -18.59 13.90
N LEU A 4 9.67 -18.63 15.12
CA LEU A 4 9.93 -19.74 16.05
C LEU A 4 9.32 -21.06 15.55
N ALA A 5 8.13 -21.01 14.94
CA ALA A 5 7.52 -22.17 14.32
C ALA A 5 8.33 -22.68 13.11
N GLN A 6 8.87 -21.78 12.29
CA GLN A 6 9.76 -22.14 11.18
C GLN A 6 11.07 -22.78 11.65
N VAL A 7 11.69 -22.22 12.69
CA VAL A 7 12.91 -22.76 13.29
C VAL A 7 12.66 -24.15 13.88
N ASN A 8 11.57 -24.33 14.63
CA ASN A 8 11.21 -25.62 15.22
C ASN A 8 10.88 -26.67 14.15
N ALA A 9 10.18 -26.29 13.08
CA ALA A 9 9.87 -27.19 11.97
C ALA A 9 11.13 -27.64 11.21
N THR A 10 12.11 -26.74 11.05
CA THR A 10 13.38 -27.06 10.39
C THR A 10 14.30 -27.90 11.29
N SER A 11 14.31 -27.62 12.59
CA SER A 11 15.12 -28.34 13.58
C SER A 11 14.76 -29.83 13.70
N ALA A 12 13.51 -30.20 13.37
CA ALA A 12 13.07 -31.59 13.39
C ALA A 12 13.53 -32.40 12.16
N GLY A 13 13.95 -31.74 11.07
CA GLY A 13 14.22 -32.37 9.77
C GLY A 13 15.69 -32.46 9.36
N GLY A 14 16.64 -31.87 10.09
CA GLY A 14 18.07 -31.88 9.73
C GLY A 14 18.39 -31.21 8.38
N THR A 15 17.45 -30.45 7.81
CA THR A 15 17.57 -29.81 6.50
C THR A 15 17.97 -28.34 6.63
N THR A 16 18.49 -27.76 5.55
CA THR A 16 18.84 -26.34 5.46
C THR A 16 17.64 -25.46 5.79
N PHE A 17 17.81 -24.54 6.73
CA PHE A 17 16.79 -23.57 7.12
C PHE A 17 16.38 -22.71 5.93
N LYS A 18 15.15 -22.92 5.44
CA LYS A 18 14.54 -22.12 4.39
C LYS A 18 13.29 -21.46 4.95
N THR A 19 13.29 -20.13 4.96
CA THR A 19 12.15 -19.35 5.42
C THR A 19 11.03 -19.42 4.37
N ALA A 20 9.85 -19.84 4.79
CA ALA A 20 8.66 -19.69 3.98
C ALA A 20 8.14 -18.25 4.12
N PRO A 21 7.64 -17.62 3.03
CA PRO A 21 7.00 -16.32 3.15
C PRO A 21 5.75 -16.42 4.05
N PRO A 22 5.44 -15.38 4.84
CA PRO A 22 4.23 -15.37 5.64
C PRO A 22 2.98 -15.37 4.77
N THR A 23 1.93 -16.00 5.27
CA THR A 23 0.64 -15.99 4.59
C THR A 23 -0.03 -14.61 4.73
N ARG A 24 -0.95 -14.27 3.83
CA ARG A 24 -1.73 -13.01 3.95
C ARG A 24 -2.41 -12.87 5.33
N PRO A 25 -3.06 -13.91 5.90
CA PRO A 25 -3.59 -13.84 7.26
C PRO A 25 -2.54 -13.54 8.34
N ASP A 26 -1.32 -14.07 8.21
CA ASP A 26 -0.23 -13.76 9.14
C ASP A 26 0.15 -12.29 9.11
N VAL A 27 0.30 -11.73 7.91
CA VAL A 27 0.62 -10.30 7.73
C VAL A 27 -0.47 -9.42 8.30
N VAL A 28 -1.73 -9.71 8.00
CA VAL A 28 -2.88 -8.95 8.55
C VAL A 28 -2.87 -8.99 10.07
N ARG A 29 -2.69 -10.18 10.66
CA ARG A 29 -2.63 -10.34 12.11
C ARG A 29 -1.47 -9.54 12.71
N TRP A 30 -0.28 -9.56 12.09
CA TRP A 30 0.87 -8.81 12.60
C TRP A 30 0.60 -7.31 12.58
N ILE A 31 0.07 -6.79 11.48
CA ILE A 31 -0.30 -5.37 11.36
C ILE A 31 -1.29 -5.00 12.46
N THR A 32 -2.36 -5.77 12.63
CA THR A 32 -3.36 -5.52 13.68
C THR A 32 -2.74 -5.53 15.07
N CYS A 33 -1.96 -6.57 15.39
CA CYS A 33 -1.27 -6.67 16.68
C CYS A 33 -0.34 -5.48 16.92
N SER A 34 0.43 -5.07 15.91
CA SER A 34 1.32 -3.91 15.97
C SER A 34 0.55 -2.64 16.30
N TRP A 35 -0.56 -2.36 15.60
CA TRP A 35 -1.40 -1.18 15.88
C TRP A 35 -2.00 -1.21 17.28
N THR A 36 -2.49 -2.37 17.74
CA THR A 36 -3.07 -2.50 19.09
C THR A 36 -2.03 -2.37 20.21
N SER A 37 -0.76 -2.64 19.92
CA SER A 37 0.33 -2.55 20.90
C SER A 37 0.84 -1.13 21.13
N LEU A 38 0.43 -0.17 20.30
CA LEU A 38 0.90 1.21 20.42
C LEU A 38 0.30 1.88 21.65
N THR A 39 1.14 2.61 22.39
CA THR A 39 0.65 3.44 23.49
C THR A 39 -0.10 4.66 22.96
N GLN A 40 -1.04 5.19 23.75
CA GLN A 40 -1.76 6.41 23.41
C GLN A 40 -0.81 7.60 23.12
N ALA A 41 0.38 7.62 23.71
CA ALA A 41 1.39 8.66 23.50
C ALA A 41 2.16 8.52 22.17
N THR A 42 2.16 7.33 21.55
CA THR A 42 2.94 7.05 20.34
C THR A 42 2.44 7.84 19.14
N ILE A 43 1.12 7.91 18.96
CA ILE A 43 0.51 8.62 17.82
C ILE A 43 0.75 10.15 17.92
N PRO A 44 0.40 10.84 19.03
CA PRO A 44 0.73 12.27 19.18
C PRO A 44 2.23 12.56 19.17
N GLY A 45 3.05 11.64 19.68
CA GLY A 45 4.52 11.73 19.64
C GLY A 45 5.06 11.75 18.21
N GLY A 46 4.51 10.91 17.32
CA GLY A 46 4.85 10.89 15.90
C GLY A 46 4.56 12.22 15.20
N PHE A 47 3.35 12.76 15.40
CA PHE A 47 2.95 14.07 14.86
C PHE A 47 3.88 15.20 15.32
N LYS A 48 4.23 15.23 16.62
CA LYS A 48 5.19 16.20 17.17
C LYS A 48 6.57 16.09 16.50
N LYS A 49 7.11 14.88 16.35
CA LYS A 49 8.42 14.66 15.70
C LYS A 49 8.42 15.05 14.22
N ALA A 50 7.31 14.84 13.53
CA ALA A 50 7.14 15.25 12.14
C ALA A 50 6.92 16.77 11.98
N LYS A 51 6.91 17.55 13.07
CA LYS A 51 6.50 18.97 13.10
C LYS A 51 5.10 19.20 12.52
N LEU A 52 4.29 18.14 12.51
CA LEU A 52 2.87 18.18 12.21
C LEU A 52 2.15 18.49 13.52
N THR A 53 2.37 19.69 14.06
CA THR A 53 1.52 20.17 15.14
C THR A 53 0.12 20.25 14.58
N ILE A 54 -0.75 19.33 15.02
CA ILE A 54 -2.18 19.57 15.03
C ILE A 54 -2.32 20.79 15.94
N ALA A 55 -2.37 21.97 15.33
CA ALA A 55 -2.82 23.14 16.04
C ALA A 55 -4.19 22.74 16.56
N THR A 56 -4.32 22.61 17.88
CA THR A 56 -5.62 22.50 18.55
C THR A 56 -6.35 23.82 18.35
N VAL A 57 -6.67 24.15 17.11
CA VAL A 57 -7.81 24.97 16.78
C VAL A 57 -8.94 23.95 16.72
N LEU A 58 -9.31 23.44 17.89
CA LEU A 58 -10.67 22.94 18.05
C LEU A 58 -11.51 24.21 17.93
N PRO A 59 -12.22 24.48 16.82
CA PRO A 59 -13.24 25.51 16.86
C PRO A 59 -14.15 25.19 18.06
N PRO A 60 -14.57 26.18 18.85
CA PRO A 60 -15.43 25.95 20.00
C PRO A 60 -16.59 25.04 19.58
N PRO A 61 -17.05 24.11 20.44
CA PRO A 61 -18.10 23.16 20.08
C PRO A 61 -19.28 23.95 19.54
N GLN A 62 -19.45 23.94 18.21
CA GLN A 62 -20.58 24.61 17.59
C GLN A 62 -21.77 23.74 17.92
N SER A 63 -22.57 24.21 18.87
CA SER A 63 -23.87 23.66 19.22
C SER A 63 -24.88 23.93 18.09
N THR A 64 -24.61 23.45 16.89
CA THR A 64 -25.56 23.41 15.78
C THR A 64 -25.16 22.25 14.86
N PRO A 65 -26.08 21.36 14.47
CA PRO A 65 -25.85 20.45 13.36
C PRO A 65 -25.75 21.30 12.07
N HIS A 66 -24.56 21.82 11.78
CA HIS A 66 -24.30 22.46 10.51
C HIS A 66 -23.99 21.33 9.54
N ALA A 67 -24.97 20.97 8.70
CA ALA A 67 -24.71 20.14 7.54
C ALA A 67 -23.50 20.74 6.79
N PRO A 68 -22.53 19.92 6.33
CA PRO A 68 -21.46 20.44 5.50
C PRO A 68 -22.09 21.23 4.35
N PRO A 69 -21.60 22.44 4.00
CA PRO A 69 -22.11 23.13 2.84
C PRO A 69 -22.03 22.17 1.67
N GLU A 70 -23.15 21.91 0.99
CA GLU A 70 -23.16 21.09 -0.21
C GLU A 70 -22.05 21.63 -1.12
N SER A 71 -21.06 20.79 -1.39
CA SER A 71 -19.98 21.19 -2.27
C SER A 71 -20.61 21.53 -3.61
N ASP A 72 -20.51 22.78 -4.04
CA ASP A 72 -21.06 23.28 -5.30
C ASP A 72 -20.27 22.73 -6.48
N LEU A 73 -20.44 21.44 -6.72
CA LEU A 73 -19.90 20.70 -7.85
C LEU A 73 -20.35 21.35 -9.17
N GLY A 74 -21.51 22.00 -9.19
CA GLY A 74 -22.01 22.72 -10.36
C GLY A 74 -21.11 23.88 -10.78
N SER A 75 -20.57 24.65 -9.83
CA SER A 75 -19.58 25.69 -10.13
C SER A 75 -18.25 25.12 -10.61
N LEU A 76 -17.78 24.00 -10.05
CA LEU A 76 -16.56 23.33 -10.52
C LEU A 76 -16.71 22.77 -11.94
N VAL A 77 -17.83 22.13 -12.24
CA VAL A 77 -18.13 21.61 -13.59
C VAL A 77 -18.17 22.74 -14.62
N ARG A 78 -18.80 23.88 -14.29
CA ARG A 78 -18.81 25.07 -15.16
C ARG A 78 -17.40 25.63 -15.38
N LEU A 79 -16.57 25.67 -14.35
CA LEU A 79 -15.19 26.15 -14.45
C LEU A 79 -14.35 25.22 -15.35
N LEU A 80 -14.53 23.90 -15.21
CA LEU A 80 -13.90 22.89 -16.06
C LEU A 80 -14.36 22.98 -17.52
N GLN A 81 -15.63 23.28 -17.77
CA GLN A 81 -16.16 23.49 -19.12
C GLN A 81 -15.66 24.79 -19.76
N LEU A 82 -15.43 25.83 -18.95
CA LEU A 82 -14.88 27.12 -19.40
C LEU A 82 -13.39 27.03 -19.71
N SER A 83 -12.66 26.22 -18.95
CA SER A 83 -11.28 25.87 -19.29
C SER A 83 -11.30 24.93 -20.48
N ASN A 84 -10.74 25.34 -21.62
CA ASN A 84 -10.62 24.50 -22.82
C ASN A 84 -9.57 23.39 -22.62
N VAL A 85 -9.71 22.61 -21.56
CA VAL A 85 -8.88 21.45 -21.23
C VAL A 85 -9.33 20.34 -22.16
N ALA A 86 -8.40 19.83 -22.96
CA ALA A 86 -8.66 18.64 -23.75
C ALA A 86 -9.00 17.49 -22.79
N VAL A 87 -10.24 17.02 -22.84
CA VAL A 87 -10.64 15.79 -22.13
C VAL A 87 -10.01 14.64 -22.91
N GLU A 88 -8.82 14.24 -22.49
CA GLU A 88 -8.19 13.03 -23.01
C GLU A 88 -8.92 11.83 -22.41
N ALA A 89 -9.67 11.11 -23.25
CA ALA A 89 -10.31 9.88 -22.85
C ALA A 89 -9.22 8.83 -22.65
N ILE A 90 -8.99 8.44 -21.39
CA ILE A 90 -8.10 7.34 -21.05
C ILE A 90 -8.77 6.06 -21.56
N ASP A 91 -8.14 5.38 -22.51
CA ASP A 91 -8.59 4.08 -23.01
C ASP A 91 -8.25 3.00 -21.98
N PRO A 92 -9.24 2.41 -21.27
CA PRO A 92 -8.99 1.40 -20.25
C PRO A 92 -8.37 0.12 -20.83
N ALA A 93 -8.52 -0.13 -22.13
CA ALA A 93 -7.91 -1.29 -22.79
C ALA A 93 -6.39 -1.13 -22.99
N LYS A 94 -5.83 0.05 -22.72
CA LYS A 94 -4.40 0.38 -22.81
C LYS A 94 -3.72 0.47 -21.44
N ASP A 95 -4.47 0.33 -20.35
CA ASP A 95 -3.97 0.54 -18.98
C ASP A 95 -3.23 -0.69 -18.42
N ILE A 96 -3.39 -1.86 -19.05
CA ILE A 96 -2.76 -3.11 -18.62
C ILE A 96 -1.90 -3.64 -19.77
N ASP A 97 -0.58 -3.49 -19.63
CA ASP A 97 0.37 -4.30 -20.39
C ASP A 97 0.17 -5.75 -19.95
N HIS A 98 -0.56 -6.51 -20.75
CA HIS A 98 -0.53 -7.97 -20.69
C HIS A 98 0.81 -8.41 -21.28
N ASP A 99 1.91 -8.20 -20.55
CA ASP A 99 3.12 -9.00 -20.73
C ASP A 99 2.74 -10.41 -20.30
N GLU A 100 2.30 -11.15 -21.31
CA GLU A 100 1.98 -12.56 -21.27
C GLU A 100 3.11 -13.30 -20.57
N LEU A 101 2.74 -13.98 -19.49
CA LEU A 101 3.51 -15.02 -18.85
C LEU A 101 3.88 -16.08 -19.89
N ASP A 102 4.97 -15.88 -20.62
CA ASP A 102 5.58 -16.96 -21.39
C ASP A 102 6.65 -17.62 -20.53
N GLY A 103 6.15 -18.43 -19.60
CA GLY A 103 6.94 -19.45 -18.94
C GLY A 103 7.21 -20.59 -19.93
N GLU A 104 8.04 -20.35 -20.94
CA GLU A 104 8.54 -21.42 -21.79
C GLU A 104 9.77 -22.03 -21.12
N ALA A 105 9.53 -23.15 -20.44
CA ALA A 105 10.57 -24.08 -20.07
C ALA A 105 11.13 -24.72 -21.36
N SER A 106 12.09 -24.08 -22.02
CA SER A 106 12.85 -24.71 -23.10
C SER A 106 14.25 -25.09 -22.63
N SER A 107 14.45 -26.41 -22.65
CA SER A 107 15.68 -27.13 -22.43
C SER A 107 16.75 -26.77 -23.48
N ASP A 108 18.01 -26.78 -23.05
CA ASP A 108 19.19 -27.21 -23.81
C ASP A 108 19.56 -26.49 -25.12
N GLU A 109 20.38 -25.43 -25.08
CA GLU A 109 21.34 -25.20 -26.18
C GLU A 109 22.57 -24.37 -25.71
N GLY A 110 23.76 -24.82 -26.09
CA GLY A 110 25.06 -24.32 -25.62
C GLY A 110 25.46 -22.91 -26.05
N TRP A 111 26.30 -22.30 -25.22
CA TRP A 111 26.92 -20.99 -25.46
C TRP A 111 27.95 -21.04 -26.59
N PRO A 112 27.81 -20.29 -27.69
CA PRO A 112 28.93 -20.07 -28.59
C PRO A 112 29.81 -18.96 -28.00
N LEU A 113 31.05 -19.32 -27.67
CA LEU A 113 32.13 -18.40 -27.31
C LEU A 113 32.37 -17.41 -28.46
N GLY A 114 31.85 -16.19 -28.29
CA GLY A 114 32.20 -15.01 -29.08
C GLY A 114 33.58 -14.50 -28.65
N LYS A 115 34.43 -14.33 -29.65
CA LYS A 115 35.87 -14.11 -29.55
C LYS A 115 36.15 -12.61 -29.47
N TYR A 116 36.98 -12.22 -28.52
CA TYR A 116 37.74 -10.96 -28.56
C TYR A 116 39.19 -11.30 -28.21
#